data_AF-A0A1C6GSW4-F1
#
_entry.id   AF-A0A1C6GSW4-F1
#
_cell.length_a   1.000
_cell.length_b   1.000
_cell.length_c   1.000
_cell.angle_alpha   90.00
_cell.angle_beta   90.00
_cell.angle_gamma   90.00
#
_symmetry.space_group_name_H-M   'P 1'
#
loop_
_entity.id
_entity.type
_entity.pdbx_description
1 polymer ?
#
loop_
_entity_poly.entity_id
_entity_poly.type
_entity_poly.pdbx_seq_one_letter_code
_entity_poly.pdbx_strand_id
1 'polypeptide(L)'
;MEQKLQTLNQQNKLTLWSERISACRDSGKSVKTWCKDHNICEATFYKWQKKLFEMVNYQQTCFAEVTPLVQNTNTVAVTVRIAGAEADIHSGADAATVETVLRILQSC
;
A
#
# COMPACT_ATOMS: atom_id res chain seq x y z
N MET A 1 -37.32 11.89 -12.35
CA MET A 1 -36.63 12.08 -13.66
C MET A 1 -35.43 13.03 -13.55
N GLU A 2 -35.47 14.04 -12.68
CA GLU A 2 -34.41 15.06 -12.54
C GLU A 2 -33.04 14.51 -12.13
N GLN A 3 -32.99 13.50 -11.25
CA GLN A 3 -31.73 12.89 -10.80
C GLN A 3 -30.94 12.23 -11.96
N LYS A 4 -31.62 11.58 -12.91
CA LYS A 4 -30.96 10.97 -14.08
C LYS A 4 -30.29 12.00 -14.97
N LEU A 5 -30.94 13.15 -15.19
CA LEU A 5 -30.41 14.23 -16.01
C LEU A 5 -29.20 14.91 -15.34
N GLN A 6 -29.22 15.06 -14.02
CA GLN A 6 -28.08 15.59 -13.26
C GLN A 6 -26.85 14.66 -13.36
N THR A 7 -27.04 13.35 -13.21
CA THR A 7 -25.95 12.37 -13.35
C THR A 7 -25.37 12.38 -14.76
N LEU A 8 -26.22 12.42 -15.80
CA LEU A 8 -25.78 12.44 -17.20
C LEU A 8 -24.95 13.71 -17.51
N ASN A 9 -25.39 14.86 -17.00
CA ASN A 9 -24.66 16.12 -17.15
C ASN A 9 -23.31 16.10 -16.42
N GLN A 10 -23.22 15.45 -15.26
CA GLN A 10 -21.96 15.28 -14.54
C GLN A 10 -20.99 14.38 -15.31
N GLN A 11 -21.45 13.25 -15.85
CA GLN A 11 -20.62 12.34 -16.65
C GLN A 11 -20.12 12.99 -17.94
N ASN A 12 -20.97 13.77 -18.62
CA ASN A 12 -20.58 14.49 -19.82
C ASN A 12 -19.48 15.53 -19.52
N LYS A 13 -19.62 16.27 -18.41
CA LYS A 13 -18.58 17.22 -17.95
C LYS A 13 -17.27 16.51 -17.64
N LEU A 14 -17.29 15.37 -16.95
CA LEU A 14 -16.07 14.62 -16.63
C LEU A 14 -15.34 14.13 -17.86
N THR A 15 -16.09 13.65 -18.87
CA THR A 15 -15.53 13.19 -20.14
C THR A 15 -14.87 14.35 -20.89
N LEU A 16 -15.53 15.51 -20.94
CA LEU A 16 -14.95 16.71 -21.55
C LEU A 16 -13.67 17.16 -20.82
N TRP A 17 -13.67 17.14 -19.48
CA TRP A 17 -12.51 17.54 -18.70
C TRP A 17 -11.32 16.60 -18.91
N SER A 18 -11.56 15.29 -18.94
CA SER A 18 -10.50 14.30 -19.14
C SER A 18 -9.91 14.38 -20.55
N GLU A 19 -10.73 14.55 -21.58
CA GLU A 19 -10.28 14.77 -22.95
C GLU A 19 -9.39 16.01 -23.05
N ARG A 20 -9.82 17.13 -22.46
CA ARG A 20 -9.09 18.40 -22.49
C ARG A 20 -7.75 18.32 -21.75
N ILE A 21 -7.71 17.67 -20.59
CA ILE A 21 -6.45 17.45 -19.85
C ILE A 21 -5.51 16.54 -20.65
N SER A 22 -6.05 15.50 -21.29
CA SER A 22 -5.25 14.58 -22.10
C SER A 22 -4.67 15.29 -23.33
N ALA A 23 -5.46 16.10 -24.02
CA ALA A 23 -5.00 16.93 -25.13
C ALA A 23 -3.95 17.97 -24.71
N CYS A 24 -4.08 18.56 -23.51
CA CYS A 24 -3.04 19.43 -22.96
C CYS A 24 -1.73 18.67 -22.75
N ARG A 25 -1.79 17.45 -22.20
CA ARG A 25 -0.62 16.61 -21.96
C ARG A 25 0.05 16.16 -23.26
N ASP A 26 -0.74 15.74 -24.23
CA ASP A 26 -0.27 15.30 -25.56
C ASP A 26 0.39 16.44 -26.34
N SER A 27 -0.13 17.66 -26.19
CA SER A 27 0.42 18.85 -26.86
C SER A 27 1.85 19.21 -26.44
N GLY A 28 2.34 18.69 -25.30
CA GLY A 28 3.65 19.03 -24.73
C GLY A 28 3.81 20.51 -24.30
N LYS A 29 2.77 21.32 -24.43
CA LYS A 29 2.76 22.74 -24.03
C LYS A 29 2.53 22.87 -22.53
N SER A 30 2.98 24.00 -21.96
CA SER A 30 2.60 24.36 -20.60
C SER A 30 1.08 24.58 -20.50
N VAL A 31 0.49 24.25 -19.35
CA VAL A 31 -0.95 24.42 -19.08
C VAL A 31 -1.40 25.86 -19.37
N LYS A 32 -0.59 26.85 -19.01
CA LYS A 32 -0.86 28.27 -19.24
C LYS A 32 -0.98 28.61 -20.72
N THR A 33 -0.02 28.16 -21.52
CA THR A 33 -0.02 28.37 -22.98
C THR A 33 -1.21 27.69 -23.63
N TRP A 34 -1.46 26.42 -23.26
CA TRP A 34 -2.55 25.63 -23.80
C TRP A 34 -3.93 26.21 -23.44
N CYS A 35 -4.11 26.64 -22.19
CA CYS A 35 -5.33 27.31 -21.73
C CYS A 35 -5.60 28.60 -22.51
N LYS A 36 -4.55 29.38 -22.82
CA LYS A 36 -4.67 30.59 -23.63
C LYS A 36 -5.08 30.27 -25.08
N ASP A 37 -4.46 29.28 -25.71
CA ASP A 37 -4.81 28.80 -27.06
C ASP A 37 -6.26 28.30 -27.15
N HIS A 38 -6.79 27.74 -26.07
CA HIS A 38 -8.12 27.10 -26.06
C HIS A 38 -9.20 27.91 -25.34
N ASN A 39 -8.90 29.16 -24.99
CA ASN A 39 -9.83 30.08 -24.32
C ASN A 39 -10.41 29.51 -23.02
N ILE A 40 -9.59 28.77 -22.28
CA ILE A 40 -9.95 28.18 -20.98
C ILE A 40 -9.25 28.99 -19.88
N CYS A 41 -9.99 29.31 -18.82
CA CYS A 41 -9.38 29.91 -17.63
C CYS A 41 -8.49 28.87 -16.91
N GLU A 42 -7.24 29.23 -16.63
CA GLU A 42 -6.27 28.34 -15.95
C GLU A 42 -6.82 27.81 -14.61
N ALA A 43 -7.47 28.66 -13.82
CA ALA A 43 -8.10 28.26 -12.56
C ALA A 43 -9.20 27.19 -12.75
N THR A 44 -9.93 27.24 -13.85
CA THR A 44 -10.97 26.25 -14.18
C THR A 44 -10.33 24.93 -14.57
N PHE A 45 -9.26 24.97 -15.36
CA PHE A 45 -8.48 23.78 -15.72
C PHE A 45 -7.94 23.05 -14.49
N TYR A 46 -7.27 23.77 -13.57
CA TYR A 46 -6.76 23.15 -12.34
C TYR A 46 -7.87 22.59 -11.44
N LYS A 47 -9.04 23.25 -11.40
CA LYS A 47 -10.21 22.69 -10.68
C LYS A 47 -10.67 21.38 -11.29
N TRP A 48 -10.69 21.26 -12.61
CA TRP A 48 -11.04 20.00 -13.30
C TRP A 48 -10.03 18.90 -13.01
N GLN A 49 -8.74 19.22 -13.10
CA GLN A 49 -7.66 18.29 -12.81
C GLN A 49 -7.73 17.78 -11.37
N LYS A 50 -7.91 18.69 -10.40
CA LYS A 50 -8.05 18.33 -8.99
C LYS A 50 -9.26 17.39 -8.77
N LYS A 51 -10.43 17.73 -9.32
CA LYS A 51 -11.63 16.89 -9.19
C LYS A 51 -11.46 15.49 -9.78
N LEU A 52 -10.83 15.38 -10.95
CA LEU A 52 -10.56 14.09 -11.58
C LEU A 52 -9.58 13.25 -10.73
N PHE A 53 -8.55 13.88 -10.17
CA PHE A 53 -7.61 13.19 -9.29
C PHE A 53 -8.28 12.74 -7.98
N GLU A 54 -9.10 13.58 -7.35
CA GLU A 54 -9.85 13.23 -6.13
C GLU A 54 -10.78 12.04 -6.37
N MET A 55 -11.45 11.96 -7.54
CA MET A 55 -12.30 10.83 -7.89
C MET A 55 -11.53 9.52 -8.06
N VAL A 56 -10.34 9.57 -8.70
CA VAL A 56 -9.48 8.38 -8.83
C VAL A 56 -8.91 7.96 -7.48
N ASN A 57 -8.50 8.92 -6.64
CA ASN A 57 -7.92 8.63 -5.33
C ASN A 57 -8.96 8.06 -4.35
N TYR A 58 -10.22 8.53 -4.40
CA TYR A 58 -11.31 7.94 -3.60
C TYR A 58 -11.57 6.46 -3.95
N GLN A 59 -11.28 6.03 -5.19
CA GLN A 59 -11.37 4.62 -5.57
C GLN A 59 -10.17 3.80 -5.07
N GLN A 60 -9.04 4.44 -4.71
CA GLN A 60 -7.80 3.77 -4.31
C GLN A 60 -7.58 3.70 -2.79
N THR A 61 -8.30 4.51 -1.99
CA THR A 61 -8.23 4.40 -0.53
C THR A 61 -9.03 3.21 -0.04
N CYS A 62 -8.43 2.01 -0.06
CA CYS A 62 -8.92 0.85 0.67
C CYS A 62 -7.98 0.52 1.85
N PHE A 63 -8.50 -0.11 2.89
CA PHE A 63 -7.66 -0.71 3.92
C PHE A 63 -6.92 -1.89 3.29
N ALA A 64 -5.59 -1.78 3.22
CA ALA A 64 -4.74 -2.92 2.88
C ALA A 64 -4.48 -3.72 4.16
N GLU A 65 -4.84 -5.01 4.15
CA GLU A 65 -4.45 -5.92 5.22
C GLU A 65 -2.93 -6.10 5.18
N VAL A 66 -2.25 -5.73 6.27
CA VAL A 66 -0.82 -5.97 6.42
C VAL A 66 -0.66 -7.35 7.03
N THR A 67 -0.16 -8.32 6.26
CA THR A 67 0.21 -9.62 6.83
C THR A 67 1.40 -9.41 7.78
N PRO A 68 1.25 -9.67 9.09
CA PRO A 68 2.40 -9.60 9.99
C PRO A 68 3.42 -10.63 9.52
N LEU A 69 4.68 -10.21 9.41
CA LEU A 69 5.78 -11.15 9.19
C LEU A 69 5.86 -12.02 10.45
N VAL A 70 5.24 -13.20 10.41
CA VAL A 70 5.40 -14.20 11.46
C VAL A 70 6.86 -14.62 11.38
N GLN A 71 7.69 -14.01 12.24
CA GLN A 71 9.06 -14.48 12.44
C GLN A 71 8.92 -15.90 12.99
N ASN A 72 9.18 -16.88 12.13
CA ASN A 72 9.19 -18.27 12.53
C ASN A 72 10.40 -18.43 13.46
N THR A 73 10.21 -18.30 14.76
CA THR A 73 11.27 -18.41 15.77
C THR A 73 11.73 -19.84 15.98
N ASN A 74 11.33 -20.78 15.11
CA ASN A 74 11.69 -22.20 15.24
C ASN A 74 13.14 -22.51 14.85
N THR A 75 14.00 -21.48 14.76
CA THR A 75 15.45 -21.65 14.55
C THR A 75 16.08 -22.25 15.80
N VAL A 76 16.88 -23.30 15.63
CA VAL A 76 17.75 -23.81 16.70
C VAL A 76 18.75 -22.72 17.06
N ALA A 77 18.70 -22.25 18.30
CA ALA A 77 19.61 -21.23 18.82
C ALA A 77 20.91 -21.85 19.33
N VAL A 78 20.82 -23.02 19.98
CA VAL A 78 21.96 -23.72 20.58
C VAL A 78 21.75 -25.23 20.48
N THR A 79 22.80 -25.97 20.10
CA THR A 79 22.86 -27.44 20.19
C THR A 79 23.86 -27.84 21.27
N VAL A 80 23.45 -28.72 22.18
CA VAL A 80 24.26 -29.21 23.31
C VAL A 80 24.57 -30.69 23.10
N ARG A 81 25.85 -31.08 23.23
CA ARG A 81 26.31 -32.47 23.09
C ARG A 81 27.12 -32.89 24.31
N ILE A 82 26.63 -33.86 25.09
CA ILE A 82 27.25 -34.35 26.33
C ILE A 82 27.08 -35.87 26.42
N ALA A 83 28.16 -36.60 26.69
CA ALA A 83 28.15 -38.06 26.94
C ALA A 83 27.40 -38.92 25.88
N GLY A 84 27.34 -38.46 24.62
CA GLY A 84 26.62 -39.14 23.54
C GLY A 84 25.14 -38.75 23.40
N ALA A 85 24.63 -37.89 24.27
CA ALA A 85 23.32 -37.25 24.14
C ALA A 85 23.43 -35.91 23.39
N GLU A 86 22.38 -35.57 22.64
CA GLU A 86 22.23 -34.30 21.90
C GLU A 86 20.89 -33.64 22.25
N ALA A 87 20.91 -32.32 22.45
CA ALA A 87 19.72 -31.53 22.67
C ALA A 87 19.77 -30.20 21.90
N ASP A 88 18.72 -29.93 21.12
CA ASP A 88 18.53 -28.68 20.40
C ASP A 88 17.61 -27.74 21.19
N ILE A 89 18.10 -26.52 21.41
CA ILE A 89 17.39 -25.44 22.10
C ILE A 89 16.98 -24.42 21.05
N HIS A 90 15.67 -24.28 20.84
CA HIS A 90 15.10 -23.33 19.89
C HIS A 90 14.96 -21.93 20.47
N SER A 91 14.97 -20.91 19.60
CA SER A 91 14.75 -19.51 19.99
C SER A 91 13.38 -19.34 20.66
N GLY A 92 13.38 -18.82 21.89
CA GLY A 92 12.16 -18.66 22.70
C GLY A 92 11.92 -19.78 23.72
N ALA A 93 12.83 -20.74 23.87
CA ALA A 93 12.78 -21.69 24.97
C ALA A 93 12.88 -20.98 26.34
N ASP A 94 11.99 -21.35 27.26
CA ASP A 94 11.97 -20.81 28.62
C ASP A 94 13.22 -21.23 29.42
N ALA A 95 13.75 -20.31 30.22
CA ALA A 95 14.99 -20.50 30.96
C ALA A 95 14.92 -21.67 31.96
N ALA A 96 13.79 -21.88 32.63
CA ALA A 96 13.64 -22.99 33.59
C ALA A 96 13.62 -24.34 32.87
N THR A 97 13.02 -24.39 31.67
CA THR A 97 13.04 -25.58 30.81
C THR A 97 14.46 -25.91 30.37
N VAL A 98 15.22 -24.92 29.89
CA VAL A 98 16.62 -25.10 29.48
C VAL A 98 17.49 -25.56 30.64
N GLU A 99 17.38 -24.92 31.81
CA GLU A 99 18.15 -25.33 33.00
C GLU A 99 17.87 -26.78 33.39
N THR A 100 16.60 -27.18 33.38
CA THR A 100 16.19 -28.55 33.74
C THR A 100 16.80 -29.59 32.81
N VAL A 101 16.72 -29.36 31.50
CA VAL A 101 17.32 -30.25 30.49
C VAL A 101 18.83 -30.36 30.68
N LEU A 102 19.52 -29.24 30.89
CA LEU A 102 20.97 -29.23 31.11
C LEU A 102 21.38 -29.99 32.38
N ARG A 103 20.63 -29.85 33.48
CA ARG A 103 20.90 -30.58 34.74
C ARG A 103 20.72 -32.09 34.58
N ILE A 104 19.70 -32.52 33.84
CA ILE A 104 19.48 -33.93 33.52
C ILE A 104 20.67 -34.46 32.69
N LEU A 105 21.04 -33.76 31.62
CA LEU A 105 22.15 -34.15 30.75
C LEU A 105 23.51 -34.19 31.47
N GLN A 106 23.71 -33.34 32.48
CA GLN A 106 24.92 -33.36 33.32
C GLN A 106 24.98 -34.59 34.25
N SER A 107 23.82 -35.16 34.59
CA SER A 107 23.70 -36.28 35.53
C SER A 107 23.72 -37.66 34.86
N CYS A 108 23.77 -37.70 33.52
CA CYS A 108 23.92 -38.90 32.70
C CYS A 108 25.40 -39.20 32.43
#